data_AF-A0A161SHC4-F1
#
_entry.id   AF-A0A161SHC4-F1
#
_cell.length_a   1.000
_cell.length_b   1.000
_cell.length_c   1.000
_cell.angle_alpha   90.00
_cell.angle_beta   90.00
_cell.angle_gamma   90.00
#
_symmetry.space_group_name_H-M   'P 1'
#
loop_
_entity.id
_entity.type
_entity.pdbx_description
1 polymer ?
#
loop_
_entity_poly.entity_id
_entity_poly.type
_entity_poly.pdbx_seq_one_letter_code
_entity_poly.pdbx_strand_id
1 'polypeptide(L)'
;MDSASPGPSVTTAPSARSFDVRHVQLARALFAALAAVMVTFSSDHSAVVGSSVFSGFALATALVFVLSAWLVYPSGQRATPLVLAVVTGIAGLAASIGAWRTTGFFFVLVIVWAVVSGAVEIIGAVRDRRAGRSASLARDGLTIGVLTLILAVGFLLTSPGFSYDYSIEGAGTFTLTGITIAVGIFGGYAAIVAVYLAIAGFSPRRPEPVPAASAEEAAS
;
A
#
# COMPACT_ATOMS: atom_id res chain seq x y z
N MET A 1 23.74 -60.65 -10.86
CA MET A 1 23.27 -59.65 -9.88
C MET A 1 23.48 -58.31 -10.54
N ASP A 2 22.47 -57.86 -11.28
CA ASP A 2 22.53 -56.60 -12.04
C ASP A 2 22.22 -55.43 -11.12
N SER A 3 23.19 -54.55 -10.93
CA SER A 3 23.03 -53.28 -10.22
C SER A 3 22.36 -52.27 -11.15
N ALA A 4 21.06 -52.04 -10.96
CA ALA A 4 20.35 -50.96 -11.63
C ALA A 4 20.85 -49.59 -11.12
N SER A 5 21.36 -48.77 -12.03
CA SER A 5 21.74 -47.38 -11.77
C SER A 5 20.50 -46.53 -11.43
N PRO A 6 20.51 -45.66 -10.40
CA PRO A 6 19.41 -44.76 -10.14
C PRO A 6 19.30 -43.74 -11.28
N GLY A 7 18.17 -43.75 -12.00
CA GLY A 7 17.90 -42.75 -13.03
C GLY A 7 17.88 -41.32 -12.45
N PRO A 8 18.15 -40.29 -13.27
CA PRO A 8 18.25 -38.91 -12.81
C PRO A 8 16.93 -38.49 -12.15
N SER A 9 17.02 -37.96 -10.93
CA SER A 9 15.89 -37.36 -10.23
C SER A 9 15.41 -36.16 -11.04
N VAL A 10 14.28 -36.30 -11.73
CA VAL A 10 13.60 -35.18 -12.38
C VAL A 10 13.04 -34.28 -11.27
N THR A 11 13.83 -33.32 -10.81
CA THR A 11 13.32 -32.23 -9.98
C THR A 11 12.41 -31.40 -10.86
N THR A 12 11.10 -31.59 -10.72
CA THR A 12 10.12 -30.72 -11.37
C THR A 12 10.39 -29.29 -10.94
N ALA A 13 10.76 -28.45 -11.92
CA ALA A 13 10.93 -27.03 -11.67
C ALA A 13 9.65 -26.50 -11.00
N PRO A 14 9.73 -25.75 -9.88
CA PRO A 14 8.56 -25.24 -9.22
C PRO A 14 7.70 -24.48 -10.22
N SER A 15 6.41 -24.82 -10.29
CA SER A 15 5.48 -24.15 -11.20
C SER A 15 5.55 -22.65 -10.97
N ALA A 16 5.85 -21.90 -12.03
CA ALA A 16 5.92 -20.44 -11.95
C ALA A 16 4.56 -19.93 -11.46
N ARG A 17 4.51 -19.33 -10.27
CA ARG A 17 3.27 -18.73 -9.76
C ARG A 17 2.81 -17.66 -10.74
N SER A 18 1.53 -17.69 -11.11
CA SER A 18 0.93 -16.71 -12.02
C SER A 18 0.97 -15.28 -11.46
N PHE A 19 0.96 -15.14 -10.13
CA PHE A 19 1.05 -13.86 -9.43
C PHE A 19 2.28 -13.79 -8.53
N ASP A 20 2.78 -12.57 -8.39
CA ASP A 20 4.02 -12.20 -7.70
C ASP A 20 3.86 -10.79 -7.12
N VAL A 21 4.74 -10.40 -6.19
CA VAL A 21 4.71 -9.15 -5.41
C VAL A 21 4.56 -7.91 -6.30
N ARG A 22 5.18 -7.87 -7.48
CA ARG A 22 5.03 -6.75 -8.43
C ARG A 22 3.59 -6.46 -8.82
N HIS A 23 2.77 -7.52 -8.94
CA HIS A 23 1.36 -7.37 -9.32
C HIS A 23 0.56 -6.75 -8.15
N VAL A 24 0.94 -7.06 -6.91
CA VAL A 24 0.39 -6.41 -5.71
C VAL A 24 0.78 -4.92 -5.69
N GLN A 25 2.03 -4.61 -6.00
CA GLN A 25 2.52 -3.22 -6.08
C GLN A 25 1.77 -2.43 -7.16
N LEU A 26 1.63 -2.97 -8.37
CA LEU A 26 0.90 -2.34 -9.47
C LEU A 26 -0.59 -2.17 -9.15
N ALA A 27 -1.24 -3.15 -8.52
CA ALA A 27 -2.64 -3.04 -8.11
C ALA A 27 -2.85 -1.95 -7.06
N ARG A 28 -1.98 -1.89 -6.03
CA ARG A 28 -1.98 -0.81 -5.04
C ARG A 28 -1.69 0.55 -5.68
N ALA A 29 -0.75 0.61 -6.63
CA ALA A 29 -0.41 1.83 -7.36
C ALA A 29 -1.61 2.36 -8.14
N LEU A 30 -2.34 1.48 -8.83
CA LEU A 30 -3.55 1.84 -9.59
C LEU A 30 -4.60 2.49 -8.69
N PHE A 31 -4.95 1.86 -7.55
CA PHE A 31 -5.98 2.42 -6.66
C PHE A 31 -5.54 3.71 -5.98
N ALA A 32 -4.25 3.83 -5.64
CA ALA A 32 -3.68 5.08 -5.15
C ALA A 32 -3.73 6.19 -6.23
N ALA A 33 -3.43 5.86 -7.50
CA ALA A 33 -3.51 6.80 -8.61
C ALA A 33 -4.94 7.29 -8.85
N LEU A 34 -5.92 6.38 -8.81
CA LEU A 34 -7.34 6.73 -8.92
C LEU A 34 -7.76 7.68 -7.79
N ALA A 35 -7.39 7.39 -6.54
CA ALA A 35 -7.69 8.27 -5.41
C ALA A 35 -7.03 9.65 -5.57
N ALA A 36 -5.77 9.69 -5.99
CA ALA A 36 -5.05 10.94 -6.25
C ALA A 36 -5.72 11.79 -7.33
N VAL A 37 -6.10 11.18 -8.46
CA VAL A 37 -6.81 11.86 -9.56
C VAL A 37 -8.17 12.38 -9.09
N MET A 38 -8.95 11.56 -8.39
CA MET A 38 -10.26 11.96 -7.88
C MET A 38 -10.19 13.13 -6.91
N VAL A 39 -9.15 13.22 -6.07
CA VAL A 39 -8.95 14.37 -5.18
C VAL A 39 -8.45 15.59 -5.95
N THR A 40 -7.36 15.44 -6.71
CA THR A 40 -6.64 16.57 -7.33
C THR A 40 -7.50 17.33 -8.33
N PHE A 41 -8.35 16.63 -9.08
CA PHE A 41 -9.20 17.24 -10.11
C PHE A 41 -10.64 17.51 -9.63
N SER A 42 -10.94 17.28 -8.35
CA SER A 42 -12.23 17.68 -7.78
C SER A 42 -12.17 19.14 -7.33
N SER A 43 -13.18 19.93 -7.68
CA SER A 43 -13.36 21.26 -7.09
C SER A 43 -13.90 21.17 -5.65
N ASP A 44 -14.64 20.10 -5.33
CA ASP A 44 -15.18 19.85 -3.99
C ASP A 44 -14.21 19.01 -3.15
N HIS A 45 -13.69 19.62 -2.08
CA HIS A 45 -12.83 18.98 -1.08
C HIS A 45 -13.54 18.86 0.29
N SER A 46 -14.86 18.71 0.27
CA SER A 46 -15.66 18.49 1.47
C SER A 46 -15.33 17.15 2.15
N ALA A 47 -15.73 17.02 3.42
CA ALA A 47 -15.61 15.77 4.16
C ALA A 47 -16.40 14.63 3.50
N VAL A 48 -17.49 14.95 2.80
CA VAL A 48 -18.31 13.96 2.08
C VAL A 48 -17.52 13.37 0.91
N VAL A 49 -16.92 14.22 0.08
CA VAL A 49 -16.09 13.77 -1.06
C VAL A 49 -14.83 13.07 -0.56
N GLY A 50 -14.10 13.68 0.37
CA GLY A 50 -12.88 13.09 0.94
C GLY A 50 -13.11 11.70 1.54
N SER A 51 -14.17 11.54 2.34
CA SER A 51 -14.54 10.24 2.92
C SER A 51 -14.98 9.22 1.86
N SER A 52 -15.65 9.66 0.79
CA SER A 52 -16.06 8.78 -0.31
C SER A 52 -14.86 8.22 -1.07
N VAL A 53 -13.91 9.10 -1.43
CA VAL A 53 -12.69 8.70 -2.14
C VAL A 53 -11.81 7.82 -1.24
N PHE A 54 -11.65 8.19 0.04
CA PHE A 54 -10.93 7.36 1.01
C PHE A 54 -11.56 5.98 1.18
N SER A 55 -12.90 5.89 1.27
CA SER A 55 -13.63 4.62 1.34
C SER A 55 -13.31 3.72 0.14
N GLY A 56 -13.47 4.25 -1.09
CA GLY A 56 -13.17 3.51 -2.31
C GLY A 56 -11.73 3.02 -2.37
N PHE A 57 -10.78 3.92 -2.08
CA PHE A 57 -9.35 3.60 -1.98
C PHE A 57 -9.06 2.49 -0.97
N ALA A 58 -9.58 2.64 0.25
CA ALA A 58 -9.32 1.73 1.36
C ALA A 58 -9.94 0.35 1.11
N LEU A 59 -11.18 0.28 0.64
CA LEU A 59 -11.83 -1.00 0.32
C LEU A 59 -11.14 -1.73 -0.84
N ALA A 60 -10.78 -1.01 -1.90
CA ALA A 60 -10.03 -1.61 -3.01
C ALA A 60 -8.66 -2.11 -2.57
N THR A 61 -7.93 -1.32 -1.75
CA THR A 61 -6.63 -1.70 -1.20
C THR A 61 -6.75 -2.91 -0.25
N ALA A 62 -7.77 -2.95 0.58
CA ALA A 62 -8.05 -4.08 1.46
C ALA A 62 -8.32 -5.36 0.67
N LEU A 63 -9.09 -5.28 -0.42
CA LEU A 63 -9.32 -6.40 -1.32
C LEU A 63 -8.00 -6.89 -1.95
N VAL A 64 -7.14 -5.99 -2.42
CA VAL A 64 -5.81 -6.34 -2.94
C VAL A 64 -5.00 -7.10 -1.88
N PHE A 65 -5.01 -6.64 -0.63
CA PHE A 65 -4.32 -7.33 0.46
C PHE A 65 -4.88 -8.73 0.74
N VAL A 66 -6.21 -8.89 0.80
CA VAL A 66 -6.85 -10.20 0.94
C VAL A 66 -6.40 -11.12 -0.19
N LEU A 67 -6.57 -10.70 -1.45
CA LEU A 67 -6.20 -11.53 -2.60
C LEU A 67 -4.70 -11.88 -2.61
N SER A 68 -3.83 -10.93 -2.24
CA SER A 68 -2.38 -11.17 -2.18
C SER A 68 -2.00 -12.24 -1.16
N ALA A 69 -2.71 -12.34 -0.03
CA ALA A 69 -2.43 -13.33 1.00
C ALA A 69 -2.57 -14.76 0.45
N TRP A 70 -3.47 -15.00 -0.50
CA TRP A 70 -3.72 -16.33 -1.07
C TRP A 70 -2.97 -16.57 -2.38
N LEU A 71 -2.93 -15.57 -3.25
CA LEU A 71 -2.38 -15.69 -4.60
C LEU A 71 -0.86 -15.46 -4.68
N VAL A 72 -0.28 -14.72 -3.72
CA VAL A 72 1.13 -14.28 -3.79
C VAL A 72 1.94 -14.82 -2.61
N TYR A 73 1.45 -14.63 -1.38
CA TYR A 73 2.22 -14.96 -0.17
C TYR A 73 2.03 -16.42 0.28
N PRO A 74 3.13 -17.16 0.59
CA PRO A 74 3.04 -18.50 1.16
C PRO A 74 2.48 -18.47 2.59
N SER A 75 2.01 -19.61 3.10
CA SER A 75 1.28 -19.75 4.38
C SER A 75 1.95 -19.08 5.59
N GLY A 76 3.29 -19.07 5.67
CA GLY A 76 4.04 -18.41 6.74
C GLY A 76 4.20 -16.88 6.63
N GLN A 77 3.71 -16.25 5.55
CA GLN A 77 3.90 -14.82 5.25
C GLN A 77 2.59 -14.05 5.08
N ARG A 78 1.45 -14.70 5.38
CA ARG A 78 0.11 -14.12 5.15
C ARG A 78 -0.35 -13.16 6.25
N ALA A 79 0.30 -13.18 7.41
CA ALA A 79 -0.14 -12.40 8.57
C ALA A 79 -0.16 -10.89 8.28
N THR A 80 0.93 -10.33 7.75
CA THR A 80 1.02 -8.90 7.43
C THR A 80 -0.07 -8.43 6.46
N PRO A 81 -0.24 -9.02 5.25
CA PRO A 81 -1.29 -8.58 4.33
C PRO A 81 -2.69 -8.80 4.91
N LEU A 82 -2.94 -9.86 5.69
CA LEU A 82 -4.26 -10.06 6.32
C LEU A 82 -4.58 -9.01 7.38
N VAL A 83 -3.61 -8.63 8.22
CA VAL A 83 -3.81 -7.57 9.22
C VAL A 83 -4.07 -6.23 8.53
N LEU A 84 -3.30 -5.91 7.48
CA LEU A 84 -3.51 -4.69 6.70
C LEU A 84 -4.87 -4.67 5.98
N ALA A 85 -5.31 -5.82 5.46
CA ALA A 85 -6.63 -5.96 4.87
C ALA A 85 -7.74 -5.66 5.87
N VAL A 86 -7.64 -6.19 7.10
CA VAL A 86 -8.63 -5.96 8.15
C VAL A 86 -8.64 -4.50 8.58
N VAL A 87 -7.48 -3.93 8.92
CA VAL A 87 -7.37 -2.52 9.36
C VAL A 87 -7.88 -1.56 8.28
N THR A 88 -7.44 -1.75 7.04
CA THR A 88 -7.82 -0.88 5.92
C THR A 88 -9.28 -1.10 5.52
N GLY A 89 -9.77 -2.34 5.55
CA GLY A 89 -11.15 -2.68 5.25
C GLY A 89 -12.12 -2.08 6.25
N ILE A 90 -11.84 -2.17 7.55
CA ILE A 90 -12.66 -1.54 8.60
C ILE A 90 -12.69 -0.02 8.42
N ALA A 91 -11.54 0.61 8.13
CA ALA A 91 -11.48 2.04 7.87
C ALA A 91 -12.31 2.43 6.64
N GLY A 92 -12.22 1.66 5.56
CA GLY A 92 -13.02 1.87 4.35
C GLY A 92 -14.53 1.72 4.60
N LEU A 93 -14.94 0.69 5.34
CA LEU A 93 -16.34 0.46 5.73
C LEU A 93 -16.87 1.60 6.62
N ALA A 94 -16.07 2.07 7.58
CA ALA A 94 -16.44 3.19 8.43
C ALA A 94 -16.64 4.48 7.63
N ALA A 95 -15.77 4.76 6.65
CA ALA A 95 -15.91 5.90 5.73
C ALA A 95 -17.12 5.79 4.77
N SER A 96 -17.62 4.57 4.53
CA SER A 96 -18.80 4.33 3.70
C SER A 96 -20.11 4.79 4.36
N ILE A 97 -20.12 4.96 5.69
CA ILE A 97 -21.32 5.35 6.43
C ILE A 97 -21.58 6.83 6.22
N GLY A 98 -22.56 7.16 5.37
CA GLY A 98 -22.87 8.54 4.96
C GLY A 98 -23.08 9.49 6.14
N ALA A 99 -23.81 9.04 7.17
CA ALA A 99 -24.09 9.83 8.37
C ALA A 99 -22.84 10.20 9.18
N TRP A 100 -21.70 9.53 8.97
CA TRP A 100 -20.47 9.78 9.71
C TRP A 100 -19.51 10.72 8.97
N ARG A 101 -19.79 11.11 7.71
CA ARG A 101 -18.88 11.88 6.84
C ARG A 101 -18.76 13.36 7.22
N THR A 102 -18.35 13.61 8.45
CA THR A 102 -18.08 14.91 9.04
C THR A 102 -16.58 15.21 9.00
N THR A 103 -16.20 16.49 9.07
CA THR A 103 -14.79 16.90 9.13
C THR A 103 -14.04 16.20 10.26
N GLY A 104 -14.57 16.24 11.48
CA GLY A 104 -13.91 15.62 12.63
C GLY A 104 -13.72 14.11 12.47
N PHE A 105 -14.73 13.41 11.96
CA PHE A 105 -14.63 11.97 11.72
C PHE A 105 -13.58 11.64 10.65
N PHE A 106 -13.53 12.38 9.54
CA PHE A 106 -12.54 12.15 8.49
C PHE A 106 -11.11 12.27 9.02
N PHE A 107 -10.84 13.30 9.83
CA PHE A 107 -9.54 13.48 10.47
C PHE A 107 -9.17 12.31 11.38
N VAL A 108 -10.05 11.97 12.32
CA VAL A 108 -9.80 10.88 13.28
C VAL A 108 -9.59 9.55 12.55
N LEU A 109 -10.45 9.25 11.58
CA LEU A 109 -10.40 8.01 10.83
C LEU A 109 -9.07 7.86 10.07
N VAL A 110 -8.67 8.88 9.31
CA VAL A 110 -7.44 8.81 8.49
C VAL A 110 -6.21 8.80 9.39
N ILE A 111 -6.16 9.56 10.49
CA ILE A 111 -5.04 9.52 11.45
C ILE A 111 -4.91 8.12 12.05
N VAL A 112 -6.00 7.56 12.60
CA VAL A 112 -5.96 6.24 13.24
C VAL A 112 -5.59 5.16 12.24
N TRP A 113 -6.22 5.16 11.05
CA TRP A 113 -5.88 4.22 9.99
C TRP A 113 -4.41 4.33 9.59
N ALA A 114 -3.91 5.54 9.39
CA ALA A 114 -2.55 5.78 8.90
C ALA A 114 -1.50 5.39 9.96
N VAL A 115 -1.74 5.68 11.23
CA VAL A 115 -0.87 5.22 12.33
C VAL A 115 -0.82 3.70 12.41
N VAL A 116 -1.98 3.04 12.43
CA VAL A 116 -2.04 1.58 12.61
C VAL A 116 -1.48 0.86 11.39
N SER A 117 -1.92 1.22 10.18
CA SER A 117 -1.43 0.58 8.94
C SER A 117 0.05 0.88 8.68
N GLY A 118 0.50 2.11 8.91
CA GLY A 118 1.91 2.48 8.81
C GLY A 118 2.80 1.67 9.75
N ALA A 119 2.39 1.52 11.01
CA ALA A 119 3.11 0.68 11.97
C ALA A 119 3.14 -0.80 11.57
N VAL A 120 2.00 -1.35 11.12
CA VAL A 120 1.93 -2.75 10.67
C VAL A 120 2.84 -3.01 9.48
N GLU A 121 2.89 -2.11 8.49
CA GLU A 121 3.75 -2.25 7.31
C GLU A 121 5.24 -2.21 7.70
N ILE A 122 5.64 -1.29 8.59
CA ILE A 122 7.01 -1.19 9.12
C ILE A 122 7.40 -2.46 9.89
N ILE A 123 6.54 -2.93 10.80
CA ILE A 123 6.80 -4.14 11.57
C ILE A 123 6.93 -5.35 10.63
N GLY A 124 6.06 -5.44 9.61
CA GLY A 124 6.14 -6.46 8.57
C GLY A 124 7.48 -6.42 7.83
N ALA A 125 7.90 -5.24 7.36
CA ALA A 125 9.17 -5.03 6.69
C ALA A 125 10.38 -5.42 7.55
N VAL A 126 10.38 -5.04 8.84
CA VAL A 126 11.45 -5.42 9.77
C VAL A 126 11.50 -6.93 9.99
N ARG A 127 10.34 -7.58 10.12
CA ARG A 127 10.25 -9.04 10.25
C ARG A 127 10.76 -9.76 8.99
N ASP A 128 10.42 -9.25 7.81
CA ASP A 128 10.88 -9.78 6.53
C ASP A 128 12.40 -9.67 6.39
N ARG A 129 12.95 -8.50 6.73
CA ARG A 129 14.40 -8.27 6.73
C ARG A 129 15.13 -9.20 7.71
N ARG A 130 14.61 -9.36 8.94
CA ARG A 130 15.23 -10.23 9.97
C ARG A 130 15.20 -11.71 9.58
N ALA A 131 14.17 -12.14 8.84
CA ALA A 131 14.04 -13.51 8.36
C ALA A 131 14.79 -13.78 7.05
N GLY A 132 15.64 -12.86 6.57
CA GLY A 132 16.41 -13.02 5.34
C GLY A 132 15.55 -13.07 4.07
N ARG A 133 14.32 -12.54 4.12
CA ARG A 133 13.44 -12.47 2.94
C ARG A 133 13.89 -11.35 1.99
N SER A 134 13.29 -11.31 0.80
CA SER A 134 13.63 -10.34 -0.26
C SER A 134 13.86 -8.91 0.27
N ALA A 135 15.06 -8.39 0.02
CA ALA A 135 15.45 -7.05 0.45
C ALA A 135 14.59 -5.95 -0.21
N SER A 136 14.12 -6.16 -1.44
CA SER A 136 13.25 -5.19 -2.12
C SER A 136 11.88 -5.12 -1.44
N LEU A 137 11.30 -6.27 -1.07
CA LEU A 137 10.02 -6.33 -0.38
C LEU A 137 10.08 -5.63 0.99
N ALA A 138 11.14 -5.90 1.76
CA ALA A 138 11.34 -5.25 3.05
C ALA A 138 11.54 -3.72 2.91
N ARG A 139 12.29 -3.27 1.90
CA ARG A 139 12.46 -1.84 1.62
C ARG A 139 11.13 -1.18 1.25
N ASP A 140 10.37 -1.79 0.35
CA ASP A 140 9.12 -1.20 -0.13
C ASP A 140 8.07 -1.11 0.98
N GLY A 141 7.96 -2.14 1.82
CA GLY A 141 7.10 -2.10 3.01
C GLY A 141 7.52 -1.02 4.00
N LEU A 142 8.83 -0.84 4.24
CA LEU A 142 9.34 0.22 5.11
C LEU A 142 9.01 1.61 4.57
N THR A 143 9.28 1.85 3.27
CA THR A 143 9.01 3.15 2.65
C THR A 143 7.52 3.50 2.71
N ILE A 144 6.65 2.55 2.35
CA ILE A 144 5.21 2.78 2.40
C ILE A 144 4.75 3.04 3.83
N GLY A 145 5.18 2.23 4.79
CA GLY A 145 4.83 2.44 6.19
C GLY A 145 5.24 3.82 6.71
N VAL A 146 6.45 4.29 6.36
CA VAL A 146 6.92 5.64 6.70
C VAL A 146 6.08 6.73 6.03
N LEU A 147 5.78 6.61 4.73
CA LEU A 147 4.93 7.56 4.02
C LEU A 147 3.52 7.64 4.64
N THR A 148 2.97 6.51 5.07
CA THR A 148 1.68 6.46 5.77
C THR A 148 1.75 7.11 7.15
N LEU A 149 2.85 6.96 7.90
CA LEU A 149 3.03 7.73 9.14
C LEU A 149 3.20 9.23 8.90
N ILE A 150 3.86 9.63 7.81
CA ILE A 150 3.96 11.04 7.41
C ILE A 150 2.57 11.62 7.09
N LEU A 151 1.68 10.85 6.47
CA LEU A 151 0.28 11.24 6.28
C LEU A 151 -0.41 11.56 7.61
N ALA A 152 -0.26 10.69 8.62
CA ALA A 152 -0.81 10.93 9.95
C ALA A 152 -0.27 12.23 10.56
N VAL A 153 1.04 12.50 10.42
CA VAL A 153 1.65 13.76 10.87
C VAL A 153 1.06 14.96 10.12
N GLY A 154 0.89 14.89 8.80
CA GLY A 154 0.27 15.96 8.02
C GLY A 154 -1.15 16.30 8.49
N PHE A 155 -1.94 15.28 8.84
CA PHE A 155 -3.26 15.47 9.43
C PHE A 155 -3.22 16.05 10.85
N LEU A 156 -2.29 15.61 11.70
CA LEU A 156 -2.12 16.14 13.06
C LEU A 156 -1.68 17.60 13.09
N LEU A 157 -0.90 18.03 12.09
CA LEU A 157 -0.48 19.43 11.95
C LEU A 157 -1.57 20.32 11.34
N THR A 158 -2.61 19.73 10.76
CA THR A 158 -3.73 20.46 10.19
C THR A 158 -4.85 20.60 11.23
N SER A 159 -5.25 21.83 11.56
CA SER A 159 -6.40 22.03 12.46
C SER A 159 -7.71 21.74 11.72
N PRO A 160 -8.61 20.88 12.23
CA PRO A 160 -9.92 20.64 11.61
C PRO A 160 -10.83 21.88 11.65
N GLY A 161 -10.56 22.84 12.54
CA GLY A 161 -11.25 24.13 12.64
C GLY A 161 -10.56 25.27 11.90
N PHE A 162 -9.51 24.99 11.12
CA PHE A 162 -8.83 26.02 10.32
C PHE A 162 -9.79 26.63 9.31
N SER A 163 -9.78 27.97 9.22
CA SER A 163 -10.55 28.74 8.25
C SER A 163 -9.77 30.01 7.91
N TYR A 164 -9.60 30.28 6.62
CA TYR A 164 -8.90 31.46 6.13
C TYR A 164 -9.62 32.01 4.90
N ASP A 165 -10.20 33.21 5.03
CA ASP A 165 -10.86 33.89 3.94
C ASP A 165 -9.85 34.67 3.10
N TYR A 166 -9.95 34.54 1.78
CA TYR A 166 -9.08 35.23 0.83
C TYR A 166 -9.86 35.66 -0.41
N SER A 167 -9.40 36.72 -1.05
CA SER A 167 -9.97 37.19 -2.32
C SER A 167 -8.95 37.03 -3.43
N ILE A 168 -9.44 36.67 -4.61
CA ILE A 168 -8.66 36.64 -5.84
C ILE A 168 -9.28 37.68 -6.76
N GLU A 169 -8.47 38.65 -7.19
CA GLU A 169 -8.87 39.66 -8.17
C GLU A 169 -9.46 38.98 -9.41
N GLY A 170 -10.67 39.37 -9.80
CA GLY A 170 -11.39 38.79 -10.93
C GLY A 170 -12.02 37.40 -10.73
N ALA A 171 -11.80 36.72 -9.59
CA ALA A 171 -12.39 35.40 -9.32
C ALA A 171 -13.27 35.34 -8.06
N GLY A 172 -13.23 36.35 -7.19
CA GLY A 172 -14.14 36.49 -6.04
C GLY A 172 -13.49 36.14 -4.70
N THR A 173 -14.33 35.88 -3.69
CA THR A 173 -13.90 35.55 -2.32
C THR A 173 -14.09 34.07 -2.05
N PHE A 174 -13.11 33.46 -1.40
CA PHE A 174 -13.03 32.03 -1.11
C PHE A 174 -12.59 31.81 0.33
N THR A 175 -12.86 30.61 0.85
CA THR A 175 -12.41 30.21 2.19
C THR A 175 -11.60 28.93 2.08
N LEU A 176 -10.33 28.98 2.52
CA LEU A 176 -9.51 27.80 2.71
C LEU A 176 -9.82 27.20 4.09
N THR A 177 -10.32 25.96 4.10
CA THR A 177 -10.68 25.26 5.34
C THR A 177 -9.72 24.13 5.67
N GLY A 178 -9.68 23.72 6.94
CA GLY A 178 -8.90 22.57 7.39
C GLY A 178 -9.26 21.28 6.66
N ILE A 179 -10.55 21.08 6.33
CA ILE A 179 -10.98 19.90 5.55
C ILE A 179 -10.46 19.94 4.12
N THR A 180 -10.47 21.11 3.46
CA THR A 180 -9.88 21.28 2.12
C THR A 180 -8.41 20.89 2.11
N ILE A 181 -7.65 21.35 3.12
CA ILE A 181 -6.23 21.02 3.28
C ILE A 181 -6.06 19.51 3.51
N ALA A 182 -6.81 18.91 4.43
CA ALA A 182 -6.66 17.49 4.77
C ALA A 182 -7.00 16.56 3.61
N VAL A 183 -8.08 16.85 2.85
CA VAL A 183 -8.40 16.09 1.64
C VAL A 183 -7.29 16.22 0.61
N GLY A 184 -6.75 17.43 0.41
CA GLY A 184 -5.59 17.66 -0.46
C GLY A 184 -4.34 16.88 -0.02
N ILE A 185 -4.02 16.85 1.28
CA ILE A 185 -2.91 16.07 1.84
C ILE A 185 -3.10 14.57 1.56
N PHE A 186 -4.32 14.05 1.74
CA PHE A 186 -4.63 12.65 1.39
C PHE A 186 -4.41 12.37 -0.10
N GLY A 187 -4.85 13.27 -1.00
CA GLY A 187 -4.59 13.17 -2.43
C GLY A 187 -3.09 13.17 -2.77
N GLY A 188 -2.32 14.07 -2.13
CA GLY A 188 -0.87 14.13 -2.27
C GLY A 188 -0.17 12.85 -1.81
N TYR A 189 -0.56 12.31 -0.65
CA TYR A 189 -0.08 11.00 -0.19
C TYR A 189 -0.38 9.90 -1.21
N ALA A 190 -1.62 9.84 -1.73
CA ALA A 190 -2.02 8.84 -2.70
C ALA A 190 -1.20 8.95 -4.00
N ALA A 191 -0.90 10.16 -4.46
CA ALA A 191 -0.06 10.40 -5.63
C ALA A 191 1.37 9.87 -5.41
N ILE A 192 1.98 10.16 -4.26
CA ILE A 192 3.33 9.69 -3.92
C ILE A 192 3.37 8.16 -3.86
N VAL A 193 2.41 7.54 -3.18
CA VAL A 193 2.30 6.08 -3.08
C VAL A 193 2.11 5.43 -4.45
N ALA A 194 1.25 6.02 -5.30
CA ALA A 194 1.01 5.54 -6.64
C ALA A 194 2.30 5.51 -7.47
N VAL A 195 3.04 6.61 -7.50
CA VAL A 195 4.29 6.72 -8.25
C VAL A 195 5.34 5.76 -7.70
N TYR A 196 5.53 5.73 -6.38
CA TYR A 196 6.52 4.85 -5.74
C TYR A 196 6.26 3.37 -6.09
N LEU A 197 5.01 2.91 -5.93
CA LEU A 197 4.65 1.52 -6.18
C LEU A 197 4.62 1.17 -7.67
N ALA A 198 4.27 2.11 -8.55
CA ALA A 198 4.38 1.90 -9.99
C ALA A 198 5.84 1.67 -10.40
N ILE A 199 6.75 2.53 -9.92
CA ILE A 199 8.20 2.37 -10.16
C ILE A 199 8.68 1.02 -9.62
N ALA A 200 8.30 0.67 -8.39
CA ALA A 200 8.67 -0.62 -7.79
C ALA A 200 8.16 -1.82 -8.62
N GLY A 201 6.90 -1.77 -9.05
CA GLY A 201 6.25 -2.84 -9.82
C GLY A 201 6.80 -3.02 -11.23
N PHE A 202 7.26 -1.93 -11.87
CA PHE A 202 7.88 -1.97 -13.20
C PHE A 202 9.42 -2.13 -13.16
N SER A 203 10.04 -2.07 -11.98
CA SER A 203 11.50 -2.15 -11.85
C SER A 203 12.02 -3.54 -12.27
N PRO A 204 13.03 -3.61 -13.16
CA PRO A 204 13.66 -4.88 -13.53
C PRO A 204 14.30 -5.58 -12.32
N ARG A 205 14.11 -6.90 -12.20
CA ARG A 205 14.79 -7.71 -11.18
C ARG A 205 16.07 -8.32 -11.73
N ARG A 206 17.14 -8.28 -10.94
CA ARG A 206 18.36 -9.04 -11.27
C ARG A 206 18.04 -10.53 -11.12
N PRO A 207 18.50 -11.39 -12.05
CA PRO A 207 18.45 -12.83 -11.85
C PRO A 207 19.14 -13.19 -10.54
N GLU A 208 18.55 -14.07 -9.74
CA GLU A 208 19.29 -14.66 -8.62
C GLU A 208 20.48 -15.46 -9.20
N PRO A 209 21.66 -15.37 -8.57
CA PRO A 209 22.78 -16.21 -8.96
C PRO A 209 22.34 -17.68 -8.91
N VAL A 210 22.47 -18.39 -10.02
CA VAL A 210 22.31 -19.85 -10.04
C VAL A 210 23.32 -20.41 -9.03
N PRO A 211 22.90 -21.22 -8.04
CA PRO A 211 23.84 -21.88 -7.15
C PRO A 211 24.83 -22.66 -8.02
N ALA A 212 26.12 -22.32 -7.93
CA ALA A 212 27.14 -23.09 -8.62
C ALA A 212 27.01 -24.55 -8.15
N ALA A 213 26.85 -25.48 -9.09
CA ALA A 213 26.88 -26.89 -8.78
C ALA A 213 28.13 -27.17 -7.94
N SER A 214 27.96 -27.85 -6.81
CA SER A 214 29.08 -28.27 -5.97
C SER A 214 30.08 -29.02 -6.86
N ALA A 215 31.35 -28.60 -6.83
CA ALA A 215 32.43 -29.13 -7.66
C ALA A 215 32.68 -30.65 -7.52
N GLU A 216 31.95 -31.31 -6.62
CA GLU A 216 31.99 -32.75 -6.37
C GLU A 216 31.31 -33.58 -7.48
N GLU A 217 30.37 -32.99 -8.24
CA GLU A 217 29.69 -33.67 -9.36
C GLU A 217 30.46 -33.57 -10.70
N ALA A 218 31.50 -32.71 -10.77
CA ALA A 218 32.35 -32.58 -11.96
C ALA A 218 33.58 -33.52 -11.94
N ALA A 219 33.76 -34.29 -10.87
CA ALA A 219 34.88 -35.21 -10.67
C ALA A 219 34.48 -36.69 -10.58
N SER A 220 33.20 -37.01 -10.87
CA SER A 220 32.67 -38.37 -11.00
C SER A 220 32.50 -38.75 -12.47
#